data_AF-A0A536GI41-F1
#
_entry.id   AF-A0A536GI41-F1
#
_cell.length_a   1.000
_cell.length_b   1.000
_cell.length_c   1.000
_cell.angle_alpha   90.00
_cell.angle_beta   90.00
_cell.angle_gamma   90.00
#
_symmetry.space_group_name_H-M   'P 1'
#
loop_
_entity.id
_entity.type
_entity.pdbx_description
1 polymer ?
#
loop_
_entity_poly.entity_id
_entity_poly.type
_entity_poly.pdbx_seq_one_letter_code
_entity_poly.pdbx_strand_id
1 'polypeptide(L)'
;MSIKVPAPFAGLSDLGFTAQYRAQQFNEPLRDVPLLFEGPEPPMRRLAEILQALSGARASTYAWTDPVMLSDEVVILAFRDRSVDGQTVSDGARIADYVL
;
A
#
# COMPACT_ATOMS: atom_id res chain seq x y z
N MET A 1 1.33 -11.58 -7.31
CA MET A 1 0.00 -12.13 -6.95
C MET A 1 -0.90 -10.98 -6.55
N SER A 2 -2.13 -10.91 -7.07
CA SER A 2 -3.13 -9.91 -6.66
C SER A 2 -4.14 -10.58 -5.73
N ILE A 3 -4.35 -10.01 -4.54
CA ILE A 3 -5.38 -10.48 -3.62
C ILE A 3 -6.59 -9.56 -3.81
N LYS A 4 -7.69 -10.12 -4.34
CA LYS A 4 -8.98 -9.45 -4.33
C LYS A 4 -9.66 -9.78 -3.00
N VAL A 5 -9.92 -8.75 -2.21
CA VAL A 5 -10.61 -8.91 -0.93
C VAL A 5 -12.11 -8.93 -1.20
N PRO A 6 -12.84 -10.02 -0.87
CA PRO A 6 -14.29 -10.05 -1.03
C PRO A 6 -14.94 -9.13 0.03
N ALA A 7 -15.84 -8.25 -0.41
CA ALA A 7 -16.52 -7.25 0.43
C ALA A 7 -15.56 -6.48 1.38
N PRO A 8 -14.51 -5.81 0.85
CA PRO A 8 -13.58 -5.05 1.69
C PRO A 8 -14.28 -3.91 2.43
N PHE A 9 -15.44 -3.49 1.92
CA PHE A 9 -16.29 -2.48 2.49
C PHE A 9 -17.70 -3.06 2.66
N ALA A 10 -18.08 -3.38 3.89
CA ALA A 10 -19.42 -3.88 4.19
C ALA A 10 -20.47 -2.83 3.78
N GLY A 11 -21.39 -3.22 2.88
CA GLY A 11 -22.50 -2.38 2.44
C GLY A 11 -22.20 -1.45 1.24
N LEU A 12 -21.01 -1.51 0.63
CA LEU A 12 -20.67 -0.77 -0.59
C LEU A 12 -20.40 -1.75 -1.74
N SER A 13 -21.42 -2.06 -2.55
CA SER A 13 -21.33 -3.01 -3.66
C SER A 13 -20.44 -2.53 -4.81
N ASP A 14 -20.27 -1.22 -4.92
CA ASP A 14 -19.70 -0.59 -6.11
C ASP A 14 -18.22 -0.20 -5.92
N LEU A 15 -17.61 -0.58 -4.78
CA LEU A 15 -16.22 -0.26 -4.46
C LEU A 15 -15.34 -1.52 -4.47
N GLY A 16 -14.50 -1.63 -5.48
CA GLY A 16 -13.43 -2.61 -5.60
C GLY A 16 -12.17 -2.19 -4.85
N PHE A 17 -11.45 -3.18 -4.32
CA PHE A 17 -10.13 -3.00 -3.72
C PHE A 17 -9.20 -4.14 -4.14
N THR A 18 -8.02 -3.78 -4.62
CA THR A 18 -6.98 -4.73 -5.01
C THR A 18 -5.65 -4.35 -4.38
N ALA A 19 -5.00 -5.31 -3.70
CA ALA A 19 -3.62 -5.20 -3.29
C ALA A 19 -2.74 -6.08 -4.19
N GLN A 20 -1.65 -5.52 -4.73
CA GLN A 20 -0.73 -6.26 -5.60
C GLN A 20 0.60 -6.53 -4.90
N TYR A 21 0.83 -7.78 -4.52
CA TYR A 21 2.12 -8.21 -3.98
C TYR A 21 3.02 -8.70 -5.11
N ARG A 22 4.14 -8.02 -5.30
CA ARG A 22 5.15 -8.41 -6.30
C ARG A 22 5.93 -9.62 -5.79
N ALA A 23 6.33 -10.49 -6.71
CA ALA A 23 7.23 -11.58 -6.35
C ALA A 23 8.57 -11.00 -5.89
N GLN A 24 9.06 -11.51 -4.77
CA GLN A 24 10.34 -11.17 -4.17
C GLN A 24 10.92 -12.41 -3.51
N GLN A 25 12.24 -12.47 -3.39
CA GLN A 25 12.88 -13.58 -2.70
C GLN A 25 12.62 -13.50 -1.20
N PHE A 26 12.74 -14.63 -0.51
CA PHE A 26 12.68 -14.67 0.95
C PHE A 26 13.80 -13.77 1.53
N ASN A 27 13.49 -13.00 2.57
CA ASN A 27 14.36 -11.99 3.20
C ASN A 27 14.77 -10.76 2.36
N GLU A 28 14.19 -10.56 1.16
CA GLU A 28 14.30 -9.26 0.49
C GLU A 28 13.44 -8.20 1.21
N PRO A 29 13.89 -6.93 1.28
CA PRO A 29 13.03 -5.83 1.72
C PRO A 29 11.70 -5.85 0.98
N LEU A 30 10.60 -5.64 1.71
CA LEU A 30 9.26 -5.63 1.12
C LEU A 30 9.19 -4.53 0.07
N ARG A 31 8.88 -4.93 -1.17
CA ARG A 31 8.67 -3.97 -2.26
C ARG A 31 7.40 -3.18 -2.01
N ASP A 32 7.36 -1.93 -2.47
CA ASP A 32 6.15 -1.11 -2.48
C ASP A 32 4.93 -1.94 -2.91
N VAL A 33 3.89 -1.94 -2.08
CA VAL A 33 2.65 -2.69 -2.31
C VAL A 33 1.60 -1.71 -2.85
N PRO A 34 1.27 -1.76 -4.15
CA PRO A 34 0.24 -0.92 -4.73
C PRO A 34 -1.13 -1.37 -4.24
N LEU A 35 -1.92 -0.38 -3.83
CA LEU A 35 -3.32 -0.48 -3.45
C LEU A 35 -4.14 0.27 -4.50
N LEU A 36 -5.07 -0.43 -5.13
CA LEU A 36 -5.98 0.09 -6.13
C LEU A 36 -7.40 0.09 -5.56
N PHE A 37 -8.10 1.21 -5.73
CA PHE A 37 -9.53 1.31 -5.42
C PHE A 37 -10.26 1.70 -6.71
N GLU A 38 -11.39 1.06 -6.95
CA GLU A 38 -12.18 1.19 -8.17
C GLU A 38 -13.65 1.40 -7.78
N GLY A 39 -14.33 2.42 -8.32
CA GLY A 39 -15.74 2.64 -8.02
C GLY A 39 -16.32 3.88 -8.69
N PRO A 40 -17.56 4.27 -8.37
CA PRO A 40 -18.21 5.43 -8.97
C PRO A 40 -17.44 6.73 -8.69
N GLU A 41 -17.48 7.67 -9.63
CA GLU A 41 -16.72 8.92 -9.55
C GLU A 41 -16.94 9.74 -8.25
N PRO A 42 -18.17 10.04 -7.80
CA PRO A 42 -18.36 10.87 -6.62
C PRO A 42 -17.70 10.34 -5.32
N PRO A 43 -17.86 9.06 -4.93
CA PRO A 43 -17.16 8.50 -3.78
C PRO A 43 -15.65 8.38 -4.00
N MET A 44 -15.18 8.10 -5.23
CA MET A 44 -13.75 8.00 -5.53
C MET A 44 -13.01 9.33 -5.38
N ARG A 45 -13.63 10.43 -5.81
CA ARG A 45 -13.08 11.78 -5.59
C ARG A 45 -12.92 12.10 -4.11
N ARG A 46 -13.95 11.81 -3.32
CA ARG A 46 -13.91 12.01 -1.86
C ARG A 46 -12.88 11.11 -1.18
N LEU A 47 -12.75 9.86 -1.64
CA LEU A 47 -11.72 8.95 -1.16
C LEU A 47 -10.32 9.50 -1.43
N ALA A 48 -10.07 10.02 -2.63
CA ALA A 48 -8.77 10.60 -2.99
C ALA A 48 -8.41 11.80 -2.11
N GLU A 49 -9.36 12.69 -1.82
CA GLU A 49 -9.16 13.82 -0.90
C GLU A 49 -8.76 13.35 0.52
N ILE A 50 -9.46 12.33 1.04
CA ILE A 50 -9.16 11.75 2.36
C ILE A 50 -7.78 11.11 2.34
N LEU A 51 -7.47 10.30 1.33
CA LEU A 51 -6.17 9.65 1.18
C LEU A 51 -5.04 10.68 1.06
N GLN A 52 -5.27 11.80 0.38
CA GLN A 52 -4.29 12.87 0.24
C GLN A 52 -4.04 13.58 1.57
N ALA A 53 -5.07 13.76 2.40
CA ALA A 53 -4.91 14.29 3.75
C ALA A 53 -4.13 13.31 4.65
N LEU A 54 -4.31 12.00 4.45
CA LEU A 54 -3.65 10.96 5.23
C LEU A 54 -2.22 10.64 4.76
N SER A 55 -1.86 10.83 3.49
CA SER A 55 -0.50 10.54 2.97
C SER A 55 0.57 11.38 3.66
N GLY A 56 0.20 12.57 4.16
CA GLY A 56 1.07 13.44 4.95
C GLY A 56 1.34 12.96 6.39
N ALA A 57 0.57 12.00 6.90
CA ALA A 57 0.77 11.43 8.24
C ALA A 57 2.00 10.50 8.21
N ARG A 58 3.17 11.06 8.50
CA ARG A 58 4.44 10.31 8.55
C ARG A 58 4.50 9.44 9.81
N ALA A 59 4.47 8.12 9.63
CA ALA A 59 5.02 7.20 10.62
C ALA A 59 6.50 6.94 10.32
N SER A 60 7.31 6.69 11.34
CA SER A 60 8.77 6.52 11.19
C SER A 60 9.18 5.25 10.46
N THR A 61 8.36 4.20 10.55
CA THR A 61 8.64 2.86 10.01
C THR A 61 7.81 2.50 8.77
N TYR A 62 6.67 3.15 8.59
CA TYR A 62 5.73 2.85 7.51
C TYR A 62 5.33 4.13 6.81
N ALA A 63 5.31 4.11 5.48
CA ALA A 63 4.97 5.27 4.68
C ALA A 63 3.95 4.91 3.60
N TRP A 64 3.24 5.94 3.14
CA TRP A 64 2.31 5.87 2.03
C TRP A 64 2.80 6.81 0.93
N THR A 65 2.65 6.43 -0.33
CA THR A 65 2.80 7.40 -1.42
C THR A 65 1.61 8.34 -1.45
N ASP A 66 1.78 9.49 -2.10
CA ASP A 66 0.63 10.29 -2.45
C ASP A 66 -0.33 9.50 -3.34
N PRO A 67 -1.65 9.62 -3.13
CA PRO A 67 -2.63 9.00 -4.00
C PRO A 67 -2.62 9.67 -5.38
N VAL A 68 -2.79 8.85 -6.41
CA VAL A 68 -2.86 9.30 -7.80
C VAL A 68 -4.18 8.81 -8.40
N MET A 69 -4.96 9.73 -8.94
CA MET A 69 -6.13 9.38 -9.77
C MET A 69 -5.63 8.89 -11.14
N LEU A 70 -5.96 7.65 -11.51
CA LEU A 70 -5.71 7.11 -12.85
C LEU A 70 -6.85 7.45 -13.81
N SER A 71 -8.06 7.55 -13.27
CA SER A 71 -9.28 8.06 -13.90
C SER A 71 -10.19 8.61 -12.81
N ASP A 72 -11.36 9.14 -13.16
CA ASP A 72 -12.36 9.58 -12.17
C ASP A 72 -12.90 8.43 -11.30
N GLU A 73 -12.74 7.19 -11.76
CA GLU A 73 -13.25 5.97 -11.13
C GLU A 73 -12.17 5.14 -10.42
N VAL A 74 -10.89 5.52 -10.55
CA VAL A 74 -9.76 4.70 -10.10
C VAL A 74 -8.69 5.55 -9.41
N VAL A 75 -8.38 5.22 -8.15
CA VAL A 75 -7.25 5.81 -7.40
C VAL A 75 -6.25 4.73 -7.01
N ILE A 76 -4.97 5.08 -7.09
CA ILE A 76 -3.86 4.22 -6.69
C ILE A 76 -2.97 4.92 -5.68
N LEU A 77 -2.48 4.18 -4.70
CA LEU A 77 -1.35 4.56 -3.84
C LEU A 77 -0.54 3.32 -3.50
N ALA A 78 0.63 3.49 -2.89
CA ALA A 78 1.43 2.36 -2.44
C ALA A 78 1.78 2.47 -0.96
N PHE A 79 1.70 1.33 -0.29
CA PHE A 79 2.32 1.13 1.01
C PHE A 79 3.81 0.90 0.84
N ARG A 80 4.61 1.53 1.70
CA ARG A 80 6.06 1.37 1.77
C ARG A 80 6.46 0.92 3.17
N ASP A 81 7.09 -0.24 3.23
CA ASP A 81 7.76 -0.69 4.44
C ASP A 81 9.18 -0.12 4.48
N ARG A 82 9.44 0.72 5.47
CA ARG A 82 10.77 1.28 5.75
C ARG A 82 11.31 0.81 7.10
N SER A 83 10.70 -0.21 7.70
CA SER A 83 11.12 -0.73 9.00
C SER A 83 12.55 -1.27 9.01
N VAL A 84 13.06 -1.67 7.84
CA VAL A 84 14.41 -2.23 7.65
C VAL A 84 15.39 -1.26 6.94
N ASP A 85 14.97 -0.02 6.67
CA ASP A 85 15.86 0.96 6.02
C ASP A 85 17.03 1.32 6.94
N GLY A 86 18.26 1.06 6.47
CA GLY A 86 19.50 1.49 7.14
C GLY A 86 20.00 0.59 8.27
N GLN A 87 19.39 -0.58 8.51
CA GLN A 87 19.85 -1.51 9.55
C GLN A 87 20.55 -2.75 8.95
N THR A 88 21.88 -2.68 8.81
CA THR A 88 22.74 -3.86 8.67
C THR A 88 23.11 -4.38 10.06
N VAL A 89 22.89 -5.67 10.30
CA VAL A 89 23.43 -6.36 11.47
C VAL A 89 24.96 -6.38 11.36
N SER A 90 25.68 -6.38 12.49
CA SER A 90 27.15 -6.21 12.52
C SER A 90 27.93 -7.26 11.72
N ASP A 91 27.27 -8.35 11.30
CA ASP A 91 27.83 -9.44 10.49
C ASP A 91 27.53 -9.29 8.98
N GLY A 92 26.97 -8.16 8.54
CA GLY A 92 26.61 -7.90 7.14
C GLY A 92 25.27 -8.50 6.69
N ALA A 93 24.61 -9.29 7.54
CA ALA A 93 23.25 -9.78 7.35
C ALA A 93 22.21 -8.66 7.58
N ARG A 94 21.05 -8.73 6.93
CA ARG A 94 19.98 -7.74 7.11
C ARG A 94 19.10 -8.18 8.28
N ILE A 95 18.50 -7.23 9.01
CA ILE A 95 17.57 -7.58 10.12
C ILE A 95 16.40 -8.44 9.64
N ALA A 96 15.99 -8.29 8.37
CA ALA A 96 15.03 -9.15 7.71
C ALA A 96 15.40 -10.66 7.75
N ASP A 97 16.68 -11.01 7.93
CA ASP A 97 17.15 -12.39 8.04
C ASP A 97 16.89 -13.02 9.43
N TYR A 98 16.57 -12.21 10.45
CA TYR A 98 16.46 -12.66 11.85
C TYR A 98 15.04 -12.62 12.41
N VAL A 99 14.05 -12.16 11.65
CA VAL A 99 12.64 -12.14 12.07
C VAL A 99 11.93 -13.32 11.42
N LEU A 100 11.86 -14.44 12.15
CA LEU A 100 11.08 -15.65 11.84
C LEU A 100 10.00 -15.86 12.91
#